data_AF-A0A8K1D514-F1
#
_entry.id   AF-A0A8K1D514-F1
#
_cell.length_a   1.000
_cell.length_b   1.000
_cell.length_c   1.000
_cell.angle_alpha   90.00
_cell.angle_beta   90.00
_cell.angle_gamma   90.00
#
_symmetry.space_group_name_H-M   'P 1'
#
loop_
_entity.id
_entity.type
_entity.pdbx_description
1 polymer ?
#
loop_
_entity_poly.entity_id
_entity_poly.type
_entity_poly.pdbx_seq_one_letter_code
_entity_poly.pdbx_strand_id
1 'polypeptide(L)' 'AERSNRRHRPIGIGVQGLADAFILMRFPFESPQAQLLNQHIFETIYYGALEASCELAREQGPYDTYEGSPVSKG' A
#
# COMPACT_ATOMS: atom_id res chain seq x y z
N ALA A 1 -17.83 2.72 15.14
CA ALA A 1 -17.00 2.16 14.05
C ALA A 1 -17.53 2.59 12.68
N GLU A 2 -18.78 2.31 12.33
CA GLU A 2 -19.36 2.57 11.00
C GLU A 2 -19.22 4.01 10.49
N ARG A 3 -19.53 5.02 11.33
CA ARG A 3 -19.37 6.44 10.98
C ARG A 3 -17.93 6.78 10.55
N SER A 4 -16.94 6.18 11.18
CA SER A 4 -15.53 6.43 10.87
C SER A 4 -15.15 5.81 9.53
N ASN A 5 -15.50 4.54 9.32
CA ASN A 5 -15.16 3.81 8.10
C ASN A 5 -15.84 4.39 6.86
N ARG A 6 -17.09 4.84 6.97
CA ARG A 6 -17.77 5.48 5.83
C ARG A 6 -17.14 6.81 5.44
N ARG A 7 -16.70 7.62 6.42
CA ARG A 7 -16.12 8.95 6.18
C ARG A 7 -14.69 8.92 5.64
N HIS A 8 -13.86 8.02 6.18
CA HIS A 8 -12.41 8.02 5.88
C HIS A 8 -11.99 6.86 4.98
N ARG A 9 -12.84 5.83 4.84
CA ARG A 9 -12.61 4.61 4.04
C ARG A 9 -11.18 4.03 4.16
N PRO A 10 -10.58 3.92 5.37
CA PRO A 10 -9.22 3.42 5.48
C PRO A 10 -9.17 1.91 5.21
N ILE A 11 -8.10 1.48 4.53
CA ILE A 11 -7.81 0.08 4.26
C ILE A 11 -6.37 -0.24 4.68
N GLY A 12 -6.13 -1.48 5.10
CA GLY A 12 -4.79 -2.00 5.40
C GLY A 12 -4.45 -3.14 4.45
N ILE A 13 -3.40 -2.97 3.66
CA ILE A 13 -2.86 -4.00 2.77
C ILE A 13 -1.53 -4.46 3.36
N GLY A 14 -1.41 -5.76 3.60
CA GLY A 14 -0.21 -6.38 4.14
C GLY A 14 0.20 -7.61 3.32
N VAL A 15 1.32 -8.21 3.69
CA VAL A 15 1.86 -9.41 3.03
C VAL A 15 2.19 -10.48 4.07
N GLN A 16 2.24 -11.72 3.60
CA GLN A 16 2.74 -12.88 4.35
C GLN A 16 3.71 -13.67 3.46
N GLY A 17 4.57 -14.49 4.06
CA GLY A 17 5.55 -15.28 3.31
C GLY A 17 6.76 -14.50 2.79
N LEU A 18 7.07 -13.34 3.37
CA LEU A 18 8.26 -12.56 2.97
C LEU A 18 9.56 -13.34 3.23
N ALA A 19 9.64 -14.05 4.36
CA ALA A 19 10.79 -14.90 4.67
C ALA A 19 10.93 -16.06 3.67
N ASP A 20 9.82 -16.71 3.34
CA ASP A 20 9.76 -17.77 2.33
C ASP A 20 10.24 -17.27 0.97
N ALA A 21 9.80 -16.08 0.54
CA ALA A 21 10.27 -15.47 -0.69
C ALA A 21 11.79 -15.28 -0.70
N PHE A 22 12.36 -14.76 0.39
CA PHE A 22 13.82 -14.62 0.52
C PHE A 22 14.54 -15.97 0.47
N ILE A 23 14.01 -17.01 1.14
CA ILE A 23 14.57 -18.36 1.11
C ILE A 23 14.57 -18.94 -0.31
N LEU A 24 13.45 -18.81 -1.03
CA LEU A 24 13.32 -19.30 -2.42
C LEU A 24 14.29 -18.62 -3.37
N MET A 25 14.57 -17.33 -3.16
CA MET A 25 15.57 -16.56 -3.92
C MET A 25 17.01 -16.73 -3.40
N ARG A 26 17.19 -17.50 -2.32
CA ARG A 26 18.48 -17.70 -1.62
C ARG A 26 19.09 -16.38 -1.14
N PHE A 27 18.27 -15.43 -0.74
CA PHE A 27 18.70 -14.17 -0.14
C PHE A 27 18.70 -14.30 1.38
N PRO A 28 19.87 -14.21 2.05
CA PRO A 28 19.88 -14.08 3.51
C PRO A 28 19.07 -12.85 3.92
N PHE A 29 18.33 -12.93 5.04
CA PHE A 29 17.38 -11.90 5.44
C PHE A 29 18.02 -10.50 5.57
N GLU A 30 19.25 -10.43 6.07
CA GLU A 30 19.98 -9.18 6.27
C GLU A 30 20.81 -8.75 5.05
N SER A 31 20.76 -9.50 3.95
CA SER A 31 21.56 -9.22 2.75
C SER A 31 21.11 -7.93 2.04
N PRO A 32 22.02 -7.21 1.35
CA PRO A 32 21.66 -6.05 0.54
C PRO A 32 20.57 -6.36 -0.51
N GLN A 33 20.56 -7.56 -1.07
CA GLN A 33 19.57 -8.01 -2.04
C GLN A 33 18.18 -8.17 -1.41
N ALA A 34 18.10 -8.76 -0.21
CA ALA A 34 16.83 -8.86 0.53
C ALA A 34 16.30 -7.48 0.92
N GLN A 35 17.17 -6.56 1.35
CA GLN A 35 16.79 -5.18 1.67
C GLN A 35 16.25 -4.43 0.44
N LEU A 36 16.91 -4.55 -0.72
CA LEU A 36 16.45 -3.94 -1.97
C LEU A 36 15.13 -4.54 -2.43
N LEU A 37 15.01 -5.86 -2.40
CA LEU A 37 13.78 -6.55 -2.76
C LEU A 37 12.62 -6.14 -1.84
N ASN A 38 12.87 -6.02 -0.53
CA ASN A 38 11.87 -5.54 0.42
C ASN A 38 11.36 -4.14 0.03
N GLN A 39 12.26 -3.22 -0.32
CA GLN A 39 11.89 -1.89 -0.80
C GLN A 39 11.01 -1.98 -2.04
N HIS A 40 11.42 -2.74 -3.06
CA HIS A 40 10.65 -2.88 -4.30
C HIS A 40 9.27 -3.52 -4.08
N ILE A 41 9.16 -4.53 -3.22
CA ILE A 41 7.87 -5.18 -2.90
C ILE A 41 6.90 -4.14 -2.33
N PHE A 42 7.33 -3.40 -1.30
CA PHE A 42 6.46 -2.43 -0.63
C PHE A 42 6.19 -1.19 -1.47
N GLU A 43 7.16 -0.72 -2.25
CA GLU A 43 6.96 0.35 -3.24
C GLU A 43 5.91 -0.05 -4.27
N THR A 44 6.02 -1.24 -4.86
CA THR A 44 5.08 -1.74 -5.87
C THR A 44 3.67 -1.89 -5.30
N ILE A 45 3.55 -2.43 -4.08
CA ILE A 45 2.25 -2.58 -3.41
C ILE A 45 1.64 -1.21 -3.13
N TYR A 46 2.42 -0.27 -2.61
CA TYR A 46 1.93 1.07 -2.30
C TYR A 46 1.48 1.82 -3.56
N TYR A 47 2.28 1.74 -4.63
CA TYR A 47 1.94 2.32 -5.93
C TYR A 47 0.63 1.73 -6.47
N GLY A 48 0.52 0.40 -6.54
CA GLY A 48 -0.69 -0.26 -7.04
C GLY A 48 -1.93 0.02 -6.18
N ALA A 49 -1.77 0.12 -4.85
CA ALA A 49 -2.86 0.48 -3.95
C ALA A 49 -3.35 1.92 -4.18
N LEU A 50 -2.44 2.87 -4.36
CA LEU A 50 -2.79 4.26 -4.68
C LEU A 50 -3.42 4.38 -6.06
N GLU A 51 -2.89 3.70 -7.07
CA GLU A 51 -3.43 3.67 -8.43
C GLU A 51 -4.88 3.17 -8.42
N ALA A 52 -5.14 2.00 -7.82
CA ALA A 52 -6.49 1.46 -7.69
C ALA A 52 -7.43 2.38 -6.88
N SER A 53 -6.92 3.01 -5.81
CA SER A 53 -7.70 4.00 -5.04
C SER A 53 -8.10 5.22 -5.89
N CYS A 54 -7.19 5.71 -6.74
CA CYS A 54 -7.46 6.78 -7.69
C CYS A 54 -8.50 6.38 -8.74
N GLU A 55 -8.43 5.17 -9.28
CA GLU A 55 -9.42 4.64 -10.22
C GLU A 55 -10.81 4.57 -9.57
N LEU A 56 -10.91 4.02 -8.37
CA LEU A 56 -12.16 3.97 -7.61
C LEU A 56 -12.70 5.37 -7.30
N ALA A 57 -11.82 6.34 -7.00
CA ALA A 57 -12.23 7.72 -6.76
C ALA A 57 -12.76 8.40 -8.03
N ARG A 58 -12.28 8.03 -9.23
CA ARG A 58 -12.83 8.53 -10.50
C ARG A 58 -14.25 8.01 -10.74
N GLU A 59 -14.53 6.77 -10.34
CA GLU A 59 -15.85 6.14 -10.55
C GLU A 59 -16.86 6.50 -9.45
N GLN A 60 -16.42 6.53 -8.20
CA GLN A 60 -17.28 6.62 -7.01
C GLN A 60 -17.18 7.95 -6.26
N GLY A 61 -16.25 8.82 -6.68
CA GLY A 61 -15.84 10.01 -5.94
C GLY A 61 -14.83 9.71 -4.82
N PRO A 62 -14.04 10.71 -4.40
CA PRO A 62 -13.12 10.57 -3.27
C PRO A 62 -13.90 10.39 -1.94
N TYR A 63 -13.21 9.96 -0.88
CA TYR A 63 -13.80 9.89 0.46
C TYR A 63 -14.07 11.28 1.04
N ASP A 64 -15.05 11.39 1.95
CA ASP A 64 -15.59 12.67 2.45
C ASP A 64 -14.54 13.65 3.00
N THR A 65 -13.42 13.14 3.50
CA THR A 65 -12.36 13.96 4.12
C THR A 65 -11.07 13.99 3.28
N TYR A 66 -11.17 13.79 1.97
CA TYR A 66 -10.02 13.84 1.06
C TYR A 66 -9.48 15.27 0.89
N GLU A 67 -10.37 16.23 0.67
CA GLU A 67 -10.02 17.64 0.52
C GLU A 67 -9.27 18.17 1.76
N GLY A 68 -8.09 18.76 1.53
CA GLY A 68 -7.22 19.29 2.57
C GLY A 68 -6.28 18.27 3.24
N SER A 69 -6.39 16.99 2.88
CA SER A 69 -5.44 15.96 3.31
C SER A 69 -4.05 16.17 2.68
N PRO A 70 -2.98 15.54 3.22
CA PRO A 70 -1.67 15.59 2.57
C PRO A 70 -1.72 15.07 1.14
N VAL A 71 -2.39 13.95 0.90
CA VAL A 71 -2.50 13.32 -0.44
C VAL A 71 -3.15 14.24 -1.47
N SER A 72 -4.10 15.09 -1.05
CA SER A 72 -4.70 16.08 -1.97
C SER A 72 -3.76 17.21 -2.36
N LYS A 73 -2.55 17.28 -1.77
CA LYS A 73 -1.54 18.31 -2.04
C LYS A 73 -0.31 17.76 -2.78
N GLY A 74 -0.36 16.50 -3.21
CA GLY A 74 0.79 15.75 -3.75
C GLY A 74 1.62 15.12 -2.64
#